data_AF-A0A2D7VRK4-F1
#
_entry.id   AF-A0A2D7VRK4-F1
#
_cell.length_a   1.000
_cell.length_b   1.000
_cell.length_c   1.000
_cell.angle_alpha   90.00
_cell.angle_beta   90.00
_cell.angle_gamma   90.00
#
_symmetry.space_group_name_H-M   'P 1'
#
loop_
_entity.id
_entity.type
_entity.pdbx_description
1 polymer ?
#
loop_
_entity_poly.entity_id
_entity_poly.type
_entity_poly.pdbx_seq_one_letter_code
_entity_poly.pdbx_strand_id
1 'polypeptide(L)'
;MKNFKFGLLGMICLGLTVVSCSKDEDQTIPENNDMAEVIKEIPQKVIDAANTLELNVNFIRYGQFHFPDGTSEERLFFEDDITMTEAQLLSLAKLAEESGTRQYSTFNLVSQGRNISIIGYTGGNQALSSKERTALQWAVNNYNRLSGVSISFTLTFGTNYQSKDMVVYNNTVNNPGGAGGSAGFPSNGLPNKYVQIYGLSGYDTNVNEHVITHEIGHSVGFRHTDWFSRQSCGQNTNEGSAGVGAVHITGTPTGYDSTSIMLACFSANEDGEFNGNDITALRNMY
;
A
#
# COMPACT_ATOMS: atom_id res chain seq x y z
N MET A 1 -76.97 17.23 -47.66
CA MET A 1 -76.33 17.43 -48.98
C MET A 1 -75.51 16.18 -49.31
N LYS A 2 -75.94 15.48 -50.38
CA LYS A 2 -75.32 14.39 -51.16
C LYS A 2 -74.55 13.23 -50.46
N ASN A 3 -75.34 12.18 -50.17
CA ASN A 3 -75.26 10.79 -50.64
C ASN A 3 -73.95 9.95 -50.56
N PHE A 4 -74.09 8.84 -49.83
CA PHE A 4 -73.43 7.54 -49.95
C PHE A 4 -73.07 7.10 -51.39
N LYS A 5 -71.96 6.36 -51.54
CA LYS A 5 -71.92 5.03 -52.17
C LYS A 5 -70.61 4.28 -51.91
N PHE A 6 -70.77 3.05 -51.47
CA PHE A 6 -69.76 1.99 -51.32
C PHE A 6 -69.31 1.51 -52.71
N GLY A 7 -68.02 1.19 -52.87
CA GLY A 7 -67.46 0.53 -54.05
C GLY A 7 -66.42 -0.50 -53.62
N LEU A 8 -66.79 -1.77 -53.75
CA LEU A 8 -65.98 -2.98 -53.54
C LEU A 8 -65.50 -3.48 -54.91
N LEU A 9 -64.33 -4.16 -54.94
CA LEU A 9 -63.66 -5.00 -55.98
C LEU A 9 -62.32 -4.38 -56.43
N GLY A 10 -61.22 -5.13 -56.54
CA GLY A 10 -61.00 -6.56 -56.42
C GLY A 10 -59.52 -6.89 -56.69
N MET A 11 -59.08 -8.03 -56.12
CA MET A 11 -57.80 -8.73 -56.23
C MET A 11 -56.91 -8.51 -57.47
N ILE A 12 -55.58 -8.58 -57.27
CA ILE A 12 -54.73 -9.67 -57.81
C ILE A 12 -53.38 -9.73 -57.07
N CYS A 13 -52.98 -10.98 -56.78
CA CYS A 13 -51.81 -11.45 -56.03
C CYS A 13 -50.46 -11.33 -56.78
N LEU A 14 -49.40 -11.76 -56.06
CA LEU A 14 -47.99 -12.08 -56.44
C LEU A 14 -47.00 -10.94 -56.17
N GLY A 15 -45.92 -11.11 -55.42
CA GLY A 15 -45.38 -12.23 -54.67
C GLY A 15 -44.10 -11.76 -53.94
N LEU A 16 -43.84 -12.33 -52.77
CA LEU A 16 -42.66 -12.10 -51.95
C LEU A 16 -41.38 -12.48 -52.70
N THR A 17 -40.36 -11.63 -52.68
CA THR A 17 -38.98 -12.05 -52.35
C THR A 17 -38.22 -10.89 -51.69
N VAL A 18 -37.60 -11.23 -50.57
CA VAL A 18 -36.76 -10.38 -49.73
C VAL A 18 -35.32 -10.48 -50.20
N VAL A 19 -34.66 -9.36 -50.51
CA VAL A 19 -33.21 -9.15 -50.37
C VAL A 19 -33.01 -7.65 -50.13
N SER A 20 -32.73 -7.28 -48.89
CA SER A 20 -32.27 -5.93 -48.51
C SER A 20 -30.77 -6.01 -48.27
N CYS A 21 -29.99 -5.49 -49.22
CA CYS A 21 -28.58 -5.17 -49.03
C CYS A 21 -28.30 -3.86 -49.76
N SER A 22 -28.23 -2.76 -49.01
CA SER A 22 -27.47 -1.57 -49.40
C SER A 22 -27.33 -0.64 -48.19
N LYS A 23 -26.15 -0.65 -47.57
CA LYS A 23 -25.24 0.49 -47.48
C LYS A 23 -24.12 0.18 -46.50
N ASP A 24 -22.90 0.17 -47.03
CA ASP A 24 -21.69 0.35 -46.26
C ASP A 24 -21.75 1.72 -45.57
N GLU A 25 -21.91 1.71 -44.26
CA GLU A 25 -21.49 2.80 -43.39
C GLU A 25 -20.22 2.33 -42.67
N ASP A 26 -19.12 2.94 -43.06
CA ASP A 26 -17.82 2.88 -42.43
C ASP A 26 -17.97 3.43 -40.99
N GLN A 27 -18.29 2.55 -40.05
CA GLN A 27 -18.20 2.86 -38.63
C GLN A 27 -16.73 2.79 -38.25
N THR A 28 -16.09 3.95 -38.22
CA THR A 28 -14.86 4.16 -37.47
C THR A 28 -15.09 3.71 -36.04
N ILE A 29 -14.56 2.52 -35.69
CA ILE A 29 -14.39 2.10 -34.31
C ILE A 29 -13.49 3.16 -33.66
N PRO A 30 -13.91 3.86 -32.59
CA PRO A 30 -12.97 4.63 -31.82
C PRO A 30 -11.96 3.64 -31.24
N GLU A 31 -10.69 3.78 -31.62
CA GLU A 31 -9.58 3.20 -30.89
C GLU A 31 -9.66 3.74 -29.46
N ASN A 32 -10.38 3.01 -28.61
CA ASN A 32 -10.10 3.06 -27.19
C ASN A 32 -8.66 2.56 -27.07
N ASN A 33 -7.78 3.52 -26.85
CA ASN A 33 -6.45 3.31 -26.36
C ASN A 33 -6.58 2.83 -24.90
N ASP A 34 -7.15 1.63 -24.73
CA ASP A 34 -6.93 0.84 -23.54
C ASP A 34 -5.46 0.43 -23.63
N MET A 35 -4.61 1.23 -22.99
CA MET A 35 -3.35 0.71 -22.48
C MET A 35 -3.73 -0.42 -21.53
N ALA A 36 -3.91 -1.62 -22.07
CA ALA A 36 -3.81 -2.85 -21.34
C ALA A 36 -2.39 -2.83 -20.76
N GLU A 37 -2.27 -2.31 -19.55
CA GLU A 37 -1.08 -2.44 -18.74
C GLU A 37 -0.80 -3.95 -18.73
N VAL A 38 0.26 -4.37 -19.43
CA VAL A 38 0.66 -5.76 -19.46
C VAL A 38 0.98 -6.09 -18.01
N ILE A 39 0.04 -6.73 -17.31
CA ILE A 39 0.23 -7.16 -15.93
C ILE A 39 1.36 -8.18 -16.00
N LYS A 40 2.56 -7.72 -15.62
CA LYS A 40 3.73 -8.57 -15.55
C LYS A 40 3.40 -9.71 -14.60
N GLU A 41 3.43 -10.93 -15.15
CA GLU A 41 3.13 -12.13 -14.37
C GLU A 41 4.08 -12.24 -13.18
N ILE A 42 3.52 -12.59 -12.02
CA ILE A 42 4.28 -12.76 -10.79
C ILE A 42 4.95 -14.14 -10.84
N PRO A 43 6.30 -14.22 -10.87
CA PRO A 43 6.98 -15.50 -10.94
C PRO A 43 6.67 -16.37 -9.72
N GLN A 44 6.56 -17.70 -9.90
CA GLN A 44 6.27 -18.61 -8.79
C GLN A 44 7.25 -18.47 -7.61
N LYS A 45 8.55 -18.24 -7.88
CA LYS A 45 9.56 -17.96 -6.84
C LYS A 45 9.20 -16.76 -5.94
N VAL A 46 8.51 -15.75 -6.48
CA VAL A 46 8.07 -14.57 -5.74
C VAL A 46 6.88 -14.94 -4.85
N ILE A 47 5.94 -15.72 -5.38
CA ILE A 47 4.79 -16.24 -4.63
C ILE A 47 5.28 -17.13 -3.48
N ASP A 48 6.22 -18.03 -3.74
CA ASP A 48 6.79 -18.93 -2.73
C ASP A 48 7.51 -18.14 -1.62
N ALA A 49 8.33 -17.15 -2.00
CA ALA A 49 9.01 -16.29 -1.05
C ALA A 49 8.04 -15.43 -0.21
N ALA A 50 7.00 -14.89 -0.83
CA ALA A 50 5.94 -14.15 -0.15
C ALA A 50 5.17 -15.05 0.84
N ASN A 51 4.86 -16.29 0.46
CA ASN A 51 4.25 -17.27 1.35
C ASN A 51 5.18 -17.66 2.51
N THR A 52 6.48 -17.86 2.27
CA THR A 52 7.48 -18.08 3.33
C THR A 52 7.49 -16.91 4.33
N LEU A 53 7.23 -15.71 3.84
CA LEU A 53 7.14 -14.49 4.65
C LEU A 53 5.72 -14.20 5.14
N GLU A 54 4.73 -15.04 4.85
CA GLU A 54 3.32 -14.82 5.21
C GLU A 54 2.82 -13.43 4.80
N LEU A 55 3.26 -12.94 3.63
CA LEU A 55 2.73 -11.73 3.02
C LEU A 55 1.50 -12.08 2.18
N ASN A 56 0.54 -11.15 2.09
CA ASN A 56 -0.63 -11.33 1.24
C ASN A 56 -0.24 -11.45 -0.24
N VAL A 57 -0.49 -12.62 -0.82
CA VAL A 57 -0.22 -12.89 -2.25
C VAL A 57 -1.41 -12.60 -3.16
N ASN A 58 -2.59 -12.30 -2.63
CA ASN A 58 -3.80 -12.10 -3.44
C ASN A 58 -3.75 -10.84 -4.30
N PHE A 59 -2.98 -9.83 -3.89
CA PHE A 59 -2.90 -8.52 -4.54
C PHE A 59 -1.47 -8.12 -4.91
N ILE A 60 -0.54 -9.08 -4.92
CA ILE A 60 0.85 -8.80 -5.27
C ILE A 60 0.95 -8.36 -6.75
N ARG A 61 1.65 -7.25 -6.98
CA ARG A 61 1.84 -6.69 -8.32
C ARG A 61 3.20 -6.02 -8.47
N TYR A 62 3.69 -5.94 -9.71
CA TYR A 62 4.75 -5.02 -10.05
C TYR A 62 4.19 -3.60 -10.23
N GLY A 63 4.96 -2.58 -9.85
CA GLY A 63 4.61 -1.19 -10.06
C GLY A 63 5.85 -0.29 -10.02
N GLN A 64 5.68 0.97 -10.43
CA GLN A 64 6.76 1.97 -10.36
C GLN A 64 6.78 2.64 -8.98
N PHE A 65 7.92 2.58 -8.31
CA PHE A 65 8.21 3.31 -7.09
C PHE A 65 9.00 4.58 -7.44
N HIS A 66 8.43 5.75 -7.17
CA HIS A 66 8.99 7.04 -7.58
C HIS A 66 9.81 7.70 -6.47
N PHE A 67 11.00 8.20 -6.80
CA PHE A 67 11.94 8.81 -5.86
C PHE A 67 11.92 10.34 -5.89
N PRO A 68 12.34 11.02 -4.79
CA PRO A 68 12.41 12.48 -4.71
C PRO A 68 13.30 13.18 -5.75
N ASP A 69 14.24 12.45 -6.37
CA ASP A 69 15.13 12.96 -7.42
C ASP A 69 14.53 12.85 -8.84
N GLY A 70 13.29 12.36 -8.95
CA GLY A 70 12.57 12.19 -10.21
C GLY A 70 12.86 10.86 -10.91
N THR A 71 13.72 10.01 -10.37
CA THR A 71 13.90 8.64 -10.87
C THR A 71 12.78 7.71 -10.37
N SER A 72 12.64 6.54 -10.98
CA SER A 72 11.76 5.49 -10.49
C SER A 72 12.42 4.13 -10.64
N GLU A 73 11.96 3.15 -9.86
CA GLU A 73 12.33 1.75 -10.02
C GLU A 73 11.09 0.85 -9.96
N GLU A 74 11.14 -0.28 -10.64
CA GLU A 74 10.10 -1.29 -10.51
C GLU A 74 10.23 -2.02 -9.17
N ARG A 75 9.13 -2.11 -8.42
CA ARG A 75 9.04 -2.86 -7.17
C ARG A 75 7.84 -3.80 -7.17
N LEU A 76 7.90 -4.78 -6.27
CA LEU A 76 6.73 -5.51 -5.84
C LEU A 76 5.97 -4.66 -4.82
N PHE A 77 4.66 -4.59 -5.01
CA PHE A 77 3.70 -4.02 -4.08
C PHE A 77 2.92 -5.17 -3.48
N PHE A 78 2.88 -5.18 -2.16
CA PHE A 78 2.10 -6.10 -1.34
C PHE A 78 1.03 -5.28 -0.66
N GLU A 79 -0.20 -5.76 -0.74
CA GLU A 79 -1.36 -5.04 -0.19
C GLU A 79 -1.40 -3.62 -0.78
N ASP A 80 -1.48 -2.60 0.06
CA ASP A 80 -1.57 -1.20 -0.37
C ASP A 80 -0.35 -0.36 0.03
N ASP A 81 0.46 -0.79 1.00
CA ASP A 81 1.48 0.03 1.66
C ASP A 81 2.86 -0.65 1.82
N ILE A 82 3.02 -1.92 1.48
CA ILE A 82 4.33 -2.61 1.57
C ILE A 82 4.96 -2.72 0.18
N THR A 83 6.19 -2.23 0.04
CA THR A 83 6.97 -2.26 -1.21
C THR A 83 8.37 -2.80 -0.99
N MET A 84 8.84 -3.61 -1.92
CA MET A 84 10.23 -4.07 -1.93
C MET A 84 10.65 -4.55 -3.31
N THR A 85 11.97 -4.60 -3.55
CA THR A 85 12.53 -5.27 -4.73
C THR A 85 12.41 -6.79 -4.58
N GLU A 86 12.42 -7.51 -5.71
CA GLU A 86 12.44 -8.99 -5.69
C GLU A 86 13.64 -9.52 -4.90
N ALA A 87 14.81 -8.88 -5.03
CA ALA A 87 16.02 -9.26 -4.30
C ALA A 87 15.84 -9.13 -2.78
N GLN A 88 15.19 -8.07 -2.31
CA GLN A 88 14.88 -7.90 -0.89
C GLN A 88 13.91 -8.97 -0.38
N LEU A 89 12.85 -9.28 -1.15
CA LEU A 89 11.90 -10.34 -0.81
C LEU A 89 12.61 -11.68 -0.65
N LEU A 90 13.41 -12.07 -1.64
CA LEU A 90 14.14 -13.35 -1.63
C LEU A 90 15.17 -13.40 -0.49
N SER A 91 15.83 -12.29 -0.18
CA SER A 91 16.74 -12.20 0.96
C SER A 91 16.01 -12.39 2.30
N LEU A 92 14.83 -11.78 2.45
CA LEU A 92 14.00 -11.93 3.65
C LEU A 92 13.51 -13.38 3.79
N ALA A 93 13.02 -13.99 2.71
CA ALA A 93 12.53 -15.36 2.72
C ALA A 93 13.64 -16.36 3.08
N LYS A 94 14.86 -16.15 2.56
CA LYS A 94 16.01 -16.98 2.92
C LYS A 94 16.34 -16.91 4.42
N LEU A 95 16.33 -15.71 5.01
CA LEU A 95 16.56 -15.54 6.46
C LEU A 95 15.45 -16.21 7.30
N ALA A 96 14.22 -16.18 6.80
CA ALA A 96 13.08 -16.86 7.42
C ALA A 96 13.31 -18.37 7.53
N GLU A 97 13.76 -18.98 6.44
CA GLU A 97 14.04 -20.41 6.37
C GLU A 97 15.22 -20.82 7.27
N GLU A 98 16.26 -20.00 7.35
CA GLU A 98 17.47 -20.27 8.15
C GLU A 98 17.24 -20.11 9.66
N SER A 99 16.38 -19.18 10.08
CA SER A 99 16.12 -18.89 11.50
C SER A 99 15.19 -19.88 12.20
N GLY A 100 14.46 -20.72 11.44
CA GLY A 100 13.57 -21.76 11.97
C GLY A 100 12.42 -21.26 12.87
N THR A 101 12.27 -19.94 13.04
CA THR A 101 11.33 -19.32 13.98
C THR A 101 10.66 -18.10 13.33
N ARG A 102 9.36 -18.22 13.06
CA ARG A 102 8.49 -17.18 12.45
C ARG A 102 8.22 -16.06 13.46
N GLN A 103 7.89 -14.83 13.04
CA GLN A 103 7.56 -13.71 13.95
C GLN A 103 6.64 -12.64 13.31
N TYR A 104 5.89 -11.90 14.15
CA TYR A 104 5.13 -10.66 13.80
C TYR A 104 6.04 -9.45 13.47
N SER A 105 7.35 -9.57 13.60
CA SER A 105 8.30 -8.62 13.03
C SER A 105 8.94 -9.21 11.78
N THR A 106 9.48 -8.37 10.90
CA THR A 106 10.41 -8.91 9.90
C THR A 106 11.61 -9.58 10.57
N PHE A 107 12.15 -10.62 9.91
CA PHE A 107 13.38 -11.31 10.35
C PHE A 107 14.58 -10.36 10.47
N ASN A 108 14.52 -9.26 9.74
CA ASN A 108 15.44 -8.15 9.90
C ASN A 108 14.81 -7.12 10.84
N LEU A 109 15.58 -6.67 11.80
CA LEU A 109 15.28 -5.49 12.61
C LEU A 109 16.39 -4.47 12.40
N VAL A 110 16.14 -3.22 12.78
CA VAL A 110 17.19 -2.22 12.91
C VAL A 110 18.15 -2.68 14.02
N SER A 111 19.44 -2.36 13.90
CA SER A 111 20.38 -2.65 15.00
C SER A 111 19.95 -1.93 16.29
N GLN A 112 19.96 -2.67 17.39
CA GLN A 112 19.69 -2.15 18.74
C GLN A 112 20.54 -0.91 19.04
N GLY A 113 19.98 0.08 19.72
CA GLY A 113 20.70 1.30 20.10
C GLY A 113 20.94 2.32 18.98
N ARG A 114 20.43 2.07 17.77
CA ARG A 114 20.65 2.96 16.62
C ARG A 114 19.86 4.27 16.78
N ASN A 115 20.54 5.38 16.51
CA ASN A 115 19.88 6.65 16.19
C ASN A 115 19.66 6.75 14.67
N ILE A 116 18.40 6.73 14.25
CA ILE A 116 17.95 6.77 12.86
C ILE A 116 17.82 8.24 12.45
N SER A 117 18.64 8.66 11.48
CA SER A 117 18.54 9.99 10.88
C SER A 117 17.40 10.01 9.85
N ILE A 118 16.33 10.72 10.16
CA ILE A 118 15.14 10.84 9.31
C ILE A 118 15.02 12.27 8.77
N ILE A 119 14.65 12.40 7.49
CA ILE A 119 14.44 13.69 6.85
C ILE A 119 13.04 13.79 6.23
N GLY A 120 12.32 14.85 6.57
CA GLY A 120 11.14 15.27 5.82
C GLY A 120 11.54 16.04 4.57
N TYR A 121 11.22 15.51 3.39
CA TYR A 121 11.59 16.13 2.12
C TYR A 121 10.80 17.42 1.87
N THR A 122 11.46 18.46 1.35
CA THR A 122 10.87 19.80 1.17
C THR A 122 11.10 20.39 -0.23
N GLY A 123 11.51 19.56 -1.20
CA GLY A 123 11.82 20.00 -2.56
C GLY A 123 10.76 19.63 -3.60
N GLY A 124 10.57 20.48 -4.61
CA GLY A 124 9.80 20.15 -5.81
C GLY A 124 8.32 19.80 -5.58
N ASN A 125 7.78 18.96 -6.47
CA ASN A 125 6.38 18.49 -6.46
C ASN A 125 6.11 17.35 -5.46
N GLN A 126 7.16 16.85 -4.79
CA GLN A 126 7.07 15.82 -3.76
C GLN A 126 7.39 16.35 -2.34
N ALA A 127 7.47 17.66 -2.19
CA ALA A 127 7.68 18.32 -0.91
C ALA A 127 6.53 18.03 0.06
N LEU A 128 6.87 17.74 1.31
CA LEU A 128 5.89 17.70 2.39
C LEU A 128 5.31 19.10 2.62
N SER A 129 3.99 19.20 2.69
CA SER A 129 3.26 20.37 3.12
C SER A 129 3.54 20.71 4.59
N SER A 130 3.18 21.93 5.03
CA SER A 130 3.32 22.32 6.44
C SER A 130 2.55 21.41 7.40
N LYS A 131 1.42 20.83 6.96
CA LYS A 131 0.64 19.86 7.74
C LYS A 131 1.39 18.56 7.89
N GLU A 132 1.85 17.98 6.79
CA GLU A 132 2.59 16.71 6.78
C GLU A 132 3.93 16.81 7.52
N ARG A 133 4.58 17.99 7.49
CA ARG A 133 5.78 18.25 8.30
C ARG A 133 5.48 18.27 9.80
N THR A 134 4.35 18.83 10.20
CA THR A 134 3.88 18.80 11.59
C THR A 134 3.59 17.36 12.02
N ALA A 135 2.85 16.62 11.20
CA ALA A 135 2.55 15.21 11.42
C ALA A 135 3.83 14.34 11.54
N LEU A 136 4.81 14.54 10.66
CA LEU A 136 6.10 13.83 10.76
C LEU A 136 6.85 14.15 12.07
N GLN A 137 6.78 15.41 12.52
CA GLN A 137 7.38 15.79 13.80
C GLN A 137 6.69 15.09 14.98
N TRP A 138 5.36 14.95 14.94
CA TRP A 138 4.58 14.25 15.96
C TRP A 138 4.88 12.74 15.96
N ALA A 139 4.87 12.10 14.78
CA ALA A 139 5.27 10.70 14.63
C ALA A 139 6.66 10.41 15.21
N VAL A 140 7.68 11.23 14.87
CA VAL A 140 9.03 11.09 15.44
C VAL A 140 9.04 11.28 16.96
N ASN A 141 8.24 12.21 17.49
CA ASN A 141 8.12 12.41 18.93
C ASN A 141 7.46 11.20 19.60
N ASN A 142 6.49 10.55 18.95
CA ASN A 142 5.84 9.34 19.46
C ASN A 142 6.81 8.18 19.57
N TYR A 143 7.70 7.98 18.60
CA TYR A 143 8.77 6.98 18.75
C TYR A 143 9.75 7.36 19.88
N ASN A 144 10.21 8.62 19.89
CA ASN A 144 11.24 9.07 20.84
C ASN A 144 10.77 9.18 22.30
N ARG A 145 9.47 9.24 22.56
CA ARG A 145 8.93 9.29 23.94
C ARG A 145 8.84 7.92 24.60
N LEU A 146 8.99 6.82 23.85
CA LEU A 146 8.84 5.47 24.38
C LEU A 146 10.03 5.08 25.26
N SER A 147 9.74 4.72 26.51
CA SER A 147 10.75 4.16 27.40
C SER A 147 10.94 2.67 27.13
N GLY A 148 12.20 2.21 27.12
CA GLY A 148 12.55 0.79 26.96
C GLY A 148 12.55 0.31 25.51
N VAL A 149 12.60 1.23 24.54
CA VAL A 149 12.84 0.97 23.12
C VAL A 149 14.25 1.49 22.82
N SER A 150 15.15 0.65 22.31
CA SER A 150 16.57 1.04 22.14
C SER A 150 16.87 1.89 20.91
N ILE A 151 15.99 1.91 19.91
CA ILE A 151 16.15 2.79 18.74
C ILE A 151 15.61 4.19 19.04
N SER A 152 16.16 5.19 18.36
CA SER A 152 15.72 6.59 18.45
C SER A 152 15.81 7.27 17.10
N PHE A 153 15.20 8.44 16.96
CA PHE A 153 15.12 9.18 15.70
C PHE A 153 15.65 10.61 15.86
N THR A 154 16.34 11.10 14.83
CA THR A 154 16.74 12.50 14.72
C THR A 154 16.19 13.08 13.43
N LEU A 155 15.17 13.94 13.59
CA LEU A 155 14.45 14.55 12.48
C LEU A 155 15.14 15.82 11.97
N THR A 156 15.20 15.93 10.65
CA THR A 156 15.56 17.14 9.93
C THR A 156 14.57 17.39 8.81
N PHE A 157 14.56 18.60 8.24
CA PHE A 157 13.80 18.91 7.02
C PHE A 157 14.75 19.49 5.99
N GLY A 158 14.59 19.11 4.72
CA GLY A 158 15.45 19.60 3.65
C GLY A 158 15.36 18.75 2.39
N THR A 159 16.39 18.84 1.55
CA THR A 159 16.50 18.08 0.28
C THR A 159 17.71 17.15 0.24
N ASN A 160 18.66 17.28 1.17
CA ASN A 160 19.85 16.42 1.23
C ASN A 160 19.58 15.12 2.00
N TYR A 161 18.86 14.19 1.37
CA TYR A 161 18.46 12.92 1.98
C TYR A 161 19.40 11.74 1.71
N GLN A 162 20.38 11.89 0.82
CA GLN A 162 21.26 10.78 0.43
C GLN A 162 22.06 10.23 1.62
N SER A 163 22.53 11.13 2.50
CA SER A 163 23.25 10.78 3.73
C SER A 163 22.37 10.35 4.91
N LYS A 164 21.04 10.34 4.74
CA LYS A 164 20.08 10.01 5.80
C LYS A 164 19.69 8.54 5.76
N ASP A 165 19.40 7.98 6.92
CA ASP A 165 18.90 6.61 7.04
C ASP A 165 17.50 6.48 6.44
N MET A 166 16.65 7.52 6.60
CA MET A 166 15.26 7.52 6.12
C MET A 166 14.83 8.87 5.54
N VAL A 167 13.97 8.85 4.52
CA VAL A 167 13.32 10.02 3.91
C VAL A 167 11.81 9.82 3.80
N VAL A 168 11.06 10.81 4.28
CA VAL A 168 9.59 10.88 4.17
C VAL A 168 9.24 11.96 3.16
N TYR A 169 8.42 11.64 2.17
CA TYR A 169 8.08 12.55 1.07
C TYR A 169 6.66 12.31 0.55
N ASN A 170 6.05 13.36 -0.02
CA ASN A 170 4.71 13.30 -0.57
C ASN A 170 4.79 12.81 -2.03
N ASN A 171 4.13 11.71 -2.37
CA ASN A 171 4.07 11.12 -3.70
C ASN A 171 2.67 11.20 -4.33
N THR A 172 1.84 12.18 -3.94
CA THR A 172 0.47 12.37 -4.47
C THR A 172 0.47 12.60 -5.98
N VAL A 173 1.53 13.24 -6.51
CA VAL A 173 1.65 13.51 -7.95
C VAL A 173 1.62 12.23 -8.81
N ASN A 174 2.09 11.11 -8.28
CA ASN A 174 2.08 9.81 -8.95
C ASN A 174 0.94 8.89 -8.44
N ASN A 175 0.13 9.36 -7.48
CA ASN A 175 -1.00 8.63 -6.89
C ASN A 175 -2.25 9.52 -6.79
N PRO A 176 -2.74 10.12 -7.90
CA PRO A 176 -3.74 11.20 -7.87
C PRO A 176 -5.14 10.80 -7.40
N GLY A 177 -5.42 9.50 -7.23
CA GLY A 177 -6.70 8.97 -6.76
C GLY A 177 -6.62 8.15 -5.48
N GLY A 178 -5.43 8.00 -4.89
CA GLY A 178 -5.20 7.22 -3.67
C GLY A 178 -4.96 8.10 -2.46
N ALA A 179 -5.19 7.56 -1.27
CA ALA A 179 -4.77 8.13 0.01
C ALA A 179 -4.14 7.04 0.86
N GLY A 180 -3.02 7.34 1.51
CA GLY A 180 -2.28 6.38 2.33
C GLY A 180 -0.78 6.65 2.29
N GLY A 181 -0.02 5.59 2.55
CA GLY A 181 1.43 5.59 2.48
C GLY A 181 1.97 4.31 1.86
N SER A 182 3.27 4.30 1.63
CA SER A 182 3.97 3.04 1.43
C SER A 182 5.41 3.10 1.92
N ALA A 183 5.88 1.98 2.43
CA ALA A 183 7.23 1.77 2.93
C ALA A 183 7.75 0.41 2.48
N GLY A 184 8.90 0.03 3.01
CA GLY A 184 9.44 -1.32 2.92
C GLY A 184 9.97 -1.74 4.27
N PHE A 185 10.59 -2.91 4.34
CA PHE A 185 11.10 -3.46 5.59
C PHE A 185 12.60 -3.17 5.81
N PRO A 186 13.06 -3.18 7.07
CA PRO A 186 14.48 -3.08 7.39
C PRO A 186 15.29 -4.23 6.78
N SER A 187 16.59 -3.98 6.58
CA SER A 187 17.53 -4.96 6.04
C SER A 187 18.93 -4.70 6.57
N ASN A 188 19.67 -5.77 6.90
CA ASN A 188 21.06 -5.68 7.35
C ASN A 188 21.29 -4.74 8.55
N GLY A 189 20.34 -4.67 9.50
CA GLY A 189 20.44 -3.77 10.65
C GLY A 189 20.13 -2.29 10.36
N LEU A 190 19.72 -1.97 9.13
CA LEU A 190 19.34 -0.63 8.70
C LEU A 190 17.82 -0.54 8.53
N PRO A 191 17.19 0.63 8.81
CA PRO A 191 15.79 0.85 8.48
C PRO A 191 15.60 0.87 6.97
N ASN A 192 14.36 0.66 6.51
CA ASN A 192 14.00 1.02 5.14
C ASN A 192 14.16 2.54 4.94
N LYS A 193 14.74 2.91 3.80
CA LYS A 193 15.11 4.31 3.52
C LYS A 193 13.93 5.16 3.06
N TYR A 194 13.01 4.62 2.27
CA TYR A 194 12.03 5.43 1.55
C TYR A 194 10.62 5.21 2.09
N VAL A 195 10.02 6.28 2.59
CA VAL A 195 8.64 6.33 3.07
C VAL A 195 7.85 7.33 2.22
N GLN A 196 6.85 6.84 1.51
CA GLN A 196 5.93 7.65 0.71
C GLN A 196 4.65 7.90 1.48
N ILE A 197 4.11 9.11 1.37
CA ILE A 197 2.71 9.42 1.70
C ILE A 197 2.01 10.01 0.48
N TYR A 198 0.70 9.83 0.35
CA TYR A 198 -0.05 10.42 -0.76
C TYR A 198 -1.51 10.65 -0.39
N GLY A 199 -2.13 11.67 -1.00
CA GLY A 199 -3.56 11.95 -0.85
C GLY A 199 -4.00 12.45 0.54
N LEU A 200 -3.07 12.72 1.46
CA LEU A 200 -3.41 13.03 2.86
C LEU A 200 -3.86 14.48 3.12
N SER A 201 -3.75 15.36 2.11
CA SER A 201 -4.01 16.80 2.28
C SER A 201 -5.42 17.14 2.78
N GLY A 202 -6.42 16.34 2.40
CA GLY A 202 -7.83 16.48 2.79
C GLY A 202 -8.14 15.97 4.21
N TYR A 203 -7.24 15.21 4.82
CA TYR A 203 -7.39 14.71 6.19
C TYR A 203 -6.79 15.68 7.21
N ASP A 204 -7.16 15.52 8.48
CA ASP A 204 -6.55 16.31 9.55
C ASP A 204 -5.11 15.86 9.85
N THR A 205 -4.42 16.64 10.70
CA THR A 205 -3.01 16.39 11.01
C THR A 205 -2.80 15.07 11.76
N ASN A 206 -3.78 14.61 12.54
CA ASN A 206 -3.67 13.35 13.30
C ASN A 206 -3.74 12.14 12.36
N VAL A 207 -4.61 12.18 11.35
CA VAL A 207 -4.63 11.13 10.31
C VAL A 207 -3.33 11.14 9.50
N ASN A 208 -2.78 12.33 9.21
CA ASN A 208 -1.46 12.43 8.56
C ASN A 208 -0.36 11.83 9.47
N GLU A 209 -0.42 12.09 10.77
CA GLU A 209 0.50 11.51 11.75
C GLU A 209 0.36 10.00 11.79
N HIS A 210 -0.87 9.47 11.84
CA HIS A 210 -1.14 8.04 11.87
C HIS A 210 -0.49 7.32 10.70
N VAL A 211 -0.74 7.77 9.47
CA VAL A 211 -0.15 7.16 8.27
C VAL A 211 1.38 7.24 8.34
N ILE A 212 1.96 8.39 8.70
CA ILE A 212 3.41 8.52 8.80
C ILE A 212 4.00 7.60 9.88
N THR A 213 3.35 7.50 11.05
CA THR A 213 3.79 6.63 12.16
C THR A 213 3.74 5.16 11.74
N HIS A 214 2.69 4.76 11.02
CA HIS A 214 2.49 3.43 10.45
C HIS A 214 3.62 3.07 9.47
N GLU A 215 3.92 3.93 8.50
CA GLU A 215 4.96 3.68 7.50
C GLU A 215 6.38 3.64 8.08
N ILE A 216 6.65 4.48 9.09
CA ILE A 216 7.90 4.40 9.86
C ILE A 216 7.95 3.05 10.59
N GLY A 217 6.81 2.55 11.05
CA GLY A 217 6.65 1.26 11.71
C GLY A 217 7.12 0.11 10.82
N HIS A 218 6.59 0.03 9.59
CA HIS A 218 7.09 -0.91 8.58
C HIS A 218 8.60 -0.76 8.34
N SER A 219 9.07 0.48 8.26
CA SER A 219 10.48 0.76 8.01
C SER A 219 11.42 0.31 9.13
N VAL A 220 10.88 0.07 10.33
CA VAL A 220 11.59 -0.54 11.46
C VAL A 220 11.10 -1.96 11.78
N GLY A 221 10.29 -2.57 10.91
CA GLY A 221 10.02 -4.02 10.94
C GLY A 221 8.68 -4.43 11.53
N PHE A 222 7.75 -3.50 11.80
CA PHE A 222 6.36 -3.86 12.06
C PHE A 222 5.69 -4.45 10.82
N ARG A 223 4.73 -5.34 11.05
CA ARG A 223 3.76 -5.83 10.07
C ARG A 223 2.36 -5.43 10.53
N HIS A 224 1.37 -5.58 9.65
CA HIS A 224 -0.01 -5.34 10.05
C HIS A 224 -0.48 -6.30 11.13
N THR A 225 -1.27 -5.80 12.07
CA THR A 225 -1.81 -6.59 13.18
C THR A 225 -3.05 -7.40 12.80
N ASP A 226 -3.80 -6.94 11.79
CA ASP A 226 -5.00 -7.62 11.29
C ASP A 226 -4.75 -8.38 9.98
N TRP A 227 -3.51 -8.76 9.71
CA TRP A 227 -3.09 -9.53 8.55
C TRP A 227 -3.94 -10.81 8.35
N PHE A 228 -4.37 -11.44 9.44
CA PHE A 228 -5.17 -12.68 9.39
C PHE A 228 -6.63 -12.48 8.97
N SER A 229 -7.14 -11.24 8.94
CA SER A 229 -8.55 -10.96 8.67
C SER A 229 -8.82 -9.79 7.72
N ARG A 230 -7.89 -8.84 7.61
CA ARG A 230 -8.08 -7.53 6.96
C ARG A 230 -9.31 -6.77 7.49
N GLN A 231 -9.65 -6.99 8.75
CA GLN A 231 -10.89 -6.46 9.32
C GLN A 231 -10.92 -4.93 9.32
N SER A 232 -9.78 -4.26 9.46
CA SER A 232 -9.68 -2.79 9.33
C SER A 232 -10.11 -2.30 7.94
N CYS A 233 -9.93 -3.13 6.92
CA CYS A 233 -10.30 -2.85 5.53
C CYS A 233 -11.75 -3.27 5.18
N GLY A 234 -12.55 -3.67 6.17
CA GLY A 234 -13.93 -4.17 5.94
C GLY A 234 -13.97 -5.55 5.26
N GLN A 235 -12.84 -6.27 5.25
CA GLN A 235 -12.72 -7.61 4.73
C GLN A 235 -12.77 -8.62 5.88
N ASN A 236 -13.17 -9.86 5.59
CA ASN A 236 -13.13 -10.97 6.55
C ASN A 236 -12.47 -12.18 5.86
N THR A 237 -11.37 -11.90 5.16
CA THR A 237 -10.60 -12.86 4.40
C THR A 237 -9.19 -12.84 4.95
N ASN A 238 -8.68 -14.01 5.29
CA ASN A 238 -7.27 -14.16 5.66
C ASN A 238 -6.38 -13.82 4.46
N GLU A 239 -5.25 -13.14 4.69
CA GLU A 239 -4.23 -12.78 3.69
C GLU A 239 -3.58 -14.00 3.00
N GLY A 240 -3.92 -15.22 3.42
CA GLY A 240 -3.59 -16.46 2.72
C GLY A 240 -4.20 -17.69 3.40
N SER A 241 -4.30 -18.82 2.69
CA SER A 241 -4.78 -20.09 3.24
C SER A 241 -3.65 -21.01 3.73
N ALA A 242 -2.44 -20.52 3.94
CA ALA A 242 -1.40 -21.33 4.53
C ALA A 242 -1.75 -21.50 6.01
N GLY A 243 -2.46 -22.59 6.37
CA GLY A 243 -3.00 -22.91 7.70
C GLY A 243 -1.94 -23.05 8.79
N VAL A 244 -1.19 -22.00 9.03
CA VAL A 244 -0.02 -21.92 9.90
C VAL A 244 -0.03 -20.49 10.45
N GLY A 245 -0.52 -20.33 11.68
CA GLY A 245 -0.70 -19.00 12.29
C GLY A 245 0.64 -18.29 12.51
N ALA A 246 0.65 -16.97 12.27
CA ALA A 246 1.78 -16.11 12.61
C ALA A 246 2.18 -16.29 14.08
N VAL A 247 3.48 -16.27 14.32
CA VAL A 247 4.04 -16.44 15.66
C VAL A 247 3.99 -15.12 16.41
N HIS A 248 3.07 -15.11 17.37
CA HIS A 248 2.76 -14.10 18.38
C HIS A 248 3.99 -13.41 19.01
N ILE A 249 4.07 -12.07 18.90
CA ILE A 249 4.97 -11.30 19.77
C ILE A 249 4.52 -11.49 21.21
N THR A 250 5.43 -11.98 22.05
CA THR A 250 5.11 -12.26 23.46
C THR A 250 4.59 -11.02 24.16
N GLY A 251 3.33 -11.04 24.59
CA GLY A 251 2.70 -9.94 25.31
C GLY A 251 1.76 -9.06 24.48
N THR A 252 1.58 -9.31 23.19
CA THR A 252 0.49 -8.69 22.39
C THR A 252 -0.77 -9.58 22.39
N PRO A 253 -1.89 -9.18 21.76
CA PRO A 253 -3.01 -10.08 21.50
C PRO A 253 -2.74 -11.00 20.31
N THR A 254 -3.43 -12.15 20.24
CA THR A 254 -3.49 -13.00 19.04
C THR A 254 -4.74 -12.75 18.19
N GLY A 255 -5.61 -11.84 18.63
CA GLY A 255 -6.84 -11.47 17.96
C GLY A 255 -6.81 -10.02 17.46
N TYR A 256 -7.93 -9.57 16.89
CA TYR A 256 -8.04 -8.24 16.31
C TYR A 256 -7.80 -7.14 17.35
N ASP A 257 -6.80 -6.29 17.11
CA ASP A 257 -6.52 -5.09 17.88
C ASP A 257 -7.02 -3.86 17.11
N SER A 258 -8.26 -3.46 17.37
CA SER A 258 -8.96 -2.40 16.63
C SER A 258 -8.38 -1.00 16.82
N THR A 259 -7.35 -0.84 17.64
CA THR A 259 -6.73 0.45 17.97
C THR A 259 -5.23 0.47 17.68
N SER A 260 -4.71 -0.59 17.06
CA SER A 260 -3.31 -0.69 16.69
C SER A 260 -2.98 0.36 15.63
N ILE A 261 -1.84 1.03 15.78
CA ILE A 261 -1.31 1.90 14.72
C ILE A 261 -0.98 1.11 13.45
N MET A 262 -0.75 -0.20 13.59
CA MET A 262 -0.41 -1.12 12.50
C MET A 262 -1.64 -1.86 11.95
N LEU A 263 -2.84 -1.29 12.02
CA LEU A 263 -3.96 -1.79 11.23
C LEU A 263 -3.72 -1.51 9.74
N ALA A 264 -4.05 -2.49 8.89
CA ALA A 264 -3.76 -2.41 7.47
C ALA A 264 -4.49 -1.30 6.70
N CYS A 265 -5.66 -0.89 7.18
CA CYS A 265 -6.39 0.26 6.66
C CYS A 265 -6.64 1.26 7.77
N PHE A 266 -6.23 2.50 7.52
CA PHE A 266 -6.51 3.64 8.41
C PHE A 266 -7.92 4.21 8.13
N SER A 267 -8.50 4.88 9.12
CA SER A 267 -9.77 5.61 8.99
C SER A 267 -9.59 7.13 8.95
N ALA A 268 -10.67 7.88 8.69
CA ALA A 268 -10.62 9.33 8.73
C ALA A 268 -10.62 9.93 10.16
N ASN A 269 -10.64 9.09 11.20
CA ASN A 269 -10.73 9.52 12.61
C ASN A 269 -9.56 8.99 13.46
N GLU A 270 -8.42 8.71 12.83
CA GLU A 270 -7.23 8.25 13.55
C GLU A 270 -6.59 9.37 14.39
N ASP A 271 -5.97 9.00 15.51
CA ASP A 271 -5.23 9.91 16.39
C ASP A 271 -3.72 9.90 16.16
N GLY A 272 -3.18 8.83 15.58
CA GLY A 272 -1.74 8.68 15.28
C GLY A 272 -0.89 8.19 16.44
N GLU A 273 -1.51 7.74 17.53
CA GLU A 273 -0.86 7.33 18.77
C GLU A 273 -0.68 5.81 18.85
N PHE A 274 0.40 5.38 19.50
CA PHE A 274 0.59 3.97 19.82
C PHE A 274 -0.37 3.52 20.92
N ASN A 275 -0.99 2.36 20.74
CA ASN A 275 -1.68 1.70 21.82
C ASN A 275 -0.70 0.88 22.71
N GLY A 276 -1.22 0.27 23.78
CA GLY A 276 -0.39 -0.50 24.70
C GLY A 276 0.30 -1.73 24.08
N ASN A 277 -0.31 -2.34 23.05
CA ASN A 277 0.22 -3.51 22.36
C ASN A 277 1.32 -3.12 21.38
N ASP A 278 1.16 -1.99 20.67
CA ASP A 278 2.20 -1.42 19.79
C ASP A 278 3.47 -1.12 20.58
N ILE A 279 3.32 -0.51 21.76
CA ILE A 279 4.45 -0.21 22.66
C ILE A 279 5.10 -1.51 23.15
N THR A 280 4.30 -2.52 23.49
CA THR A 280 4.82 -3.83 23.93
C THR A 280 5.60 -4.50 22.81
N ALA A 281 5.11 -4.44 21.58
CA ALA A 281 5.79 -4.94 20.40
C ALA A 281 7.12 -4.22 20.15
N LEU A 282 7.13 -2.89 20.17
CA LEU A 282 8.36 -2.10 20.01
C LEU A 282 9.43 -2.45 21.05
N ARG A 283 9.04 -2.63 22.33
CA ARG A 283 9.97 -3.02 23.42
C ARG A 283 10.52 -4.43 23.30
N ASN A 284 9.77 -5.33 22.67
CA ASN A 284 10.26 -6.68 22.41
C ASN A 284 11.17 -6.71 21.19
N MET A 285 10.95 -5.82 20.22
CA MET A 285 11.79 -5.65 19.05
C MET A 285 13.07 -4.89 19.36
N TYR A 286 13.05 -3.93 20.30
CA TYR A 286 14.11 -2.95 20.57
C TYR A 286 14.22 -2.60 22.05
#